data_AF-A0A3D3G623-F1
#
_entry.id   AF-A0A3D3G623-F1
#
_cell.length_a   1.000
_cell.length_b   1.000
_cell.length_c   1.000
_cell.angle_alpha   90.00
_cell.angle_beta   90.00
_cell.angle_gamma   90.00
#
_symmetry.space_group_name_H-M   'P 1'
#
loop_
_entity.id
_entity.type
_entity.pdbx_description
1 polymer ?
#
loop_
_entity_poly.entity_id
_entity_poly.type
_entity_poly.pdbx_seq_one_letter_code
_entity_poly.pdbx_strand_id
1 'polypeptide(L)' 'MDKINRQIMKYFGKHPSFNSLVHLLGGIGIGFLLTYPVAGNHPVRWGLAFLGLSVLGHVWALQQTK' A
#
# COMPACT_ATOMS: atom_id res chain seq x y z
N MET A 1 -18.69 7.36 6.06
CA MET A 1 -17.33 7.54 5.51
C MET A 1 -16.64 8.67 6.22
N ASP A 2 -15.59 8.33 6.96
CA ASP A 2 -14.79 9.27 7.75
C ASP A 2 -14.10 10.32 6.87
N LYS A 3 -13.79 11.47 7.46
CA LYS A 3 -13.13 12.60 6.76
C LYS A 3 -11.84 12.17 6.05
N ILE A 4 -11.04 11.34 6.70
CA ILE A 4 -9.78 10.77 6.18
C ILE A 4 -10.05 9.94 4.91
N ASN A 5 -11.02 9.03 4.96
CA ASN A 5 -11.37 8.18 3.82
C ASN A 5 -11.86 9.02 2.62
N ARG A 6 -12.69 10.04 2.86
CA ARG A 6 -13.12 10.95 1.78
C ARG A 6 -11.95 11.70 1.15
N GLN A 7 -11.00 12.14 1.96
CA GLN A 7 -9.79 12.83 1.49
C GLN A 7 -8.92 11.93 0.60
N ILE A 8 -8.59 10.74 1.10
CA ILE A 8 -7.79 9.76 0.34
C ILE A 8 -8.49 9.38 -0.97
N MET A 9 -9.81 9.11 -0.95
CA MET A 9 -10.56 8.80 -2.18
C MET A 9 -10.55 9.96 -3.18
N LYS A 10 -10.60 11.21 -2.72
CA LYS A 10 -10.51 12.38 -3.62
C LYS A 10 -9.16 12.44 -4.33
N TYR A 11 -8.06 12.14 -3.64
CA TYR A 11 -6.74 12.10 -4.25
C TYR A 11 -6.60 10.93 -5.23
N PHE A 12 -6.98 9.72 -4.82
CA PHE A 12 -6.90 8.53 -5.68
C PHE A 12 -7.82 8.60 -6.90
N GLY A 13 -9.00 9.24 -6.78
CA GLY A 13 -9.87 9.48 -7.93
C GLY A 13 -9.23 10.41 -8.99
N LYS A 14 -8.36 11.33 -8.57
CA LYS A 14 -7.60 12.21 -9.49
C LYS A 14 -6.33 11.55 -10.01
N HIS A 15 -5.75 10.62 -9.25
CA HIS A 15 -4.49 9.95 -9.57
C HIS A 15 -4.67 8.42 -9.61
N PRO A 16 -5.42 7.88 -10.58
CA PRO A 16 -5.75 6.45 -10.63
C PRO A 16 -4.50 5.57 -10.74
N SER A 17 -3.48 5.99 -11.51
CA SER A 17 -2.22 5.24 -11.61
C SER A 17 -1.47 5.15 -10.28
N PHE A 18 -1.51 6.22 -9.47
CA PHE A 18 -0.91 6.20 -8.14
C PHE A 18 -1.69 5.30 -7.19
N ASN A 19 -3.03 5.33 -7.26
CA ASN A 19 -3.88 4.39 -6.52
C ASN A 19 -3.54 2.93 -6.85
N SER A 20 -3.44 2.60 -8.14
CA SER A 20 -3.06 1.27 -8.61
C SER A 20 -1.66 0.88 -8.13
N LEU A 21 -0.68 1.79 -8.22
CA LEU A 21 0.69 1.54 -7.76
C LEU A 21 0.72 1.23 -6.25
N VAL A 22 0.05 2.04 -5.44
CA VAL A 22 0.04 1.84 -3.98
C VAL A 22 -0.57 0.48 -3.62
N HIS A 23 -1.69 0.11 -4.23
CA HIS A 23 -2.32 -1.20 -3.98
C HIS A 23 -1.52 -2.36 -4.57
N LEU A 24 -0.82 -2.17 -5.70
CA LEU A 24 0.09 -3.17 -6.26
C LEU A 24 1.24 -3.46 -5.29
N LEU A 25 1.85 -2.42 -4.73
CA LEU A 25 2.91 -2.58 -3.72
C LEU A 25 2.37 -3.30 -2.48
N GLY A 26 1.17 -2.95 -2.01
CA GLY A 26 0.50 -3.66 -0.92
C GLY A 26 0.28 -5.14 -1.23
N GLY A 27 -0.23 -5.45 -2.43
CA GLY A 27 -0.46 -6.81 -2.90
C GLY A 27 0.84 -7.63 -2.99
N ILE A 28 1.92 -7.06 -3.51
CA ILE A 28 3.25 -7.70 -3.53
C ILE A 28 3.71 -8.00 -2.10
N GLY A 29 3.58 -7.02 -1.18
CA GLY A 29 3.97 -7.19 0.22
C GLY A 29 3.21 -8.34 0.90
N ILE A 30 1.89 -8.40 0.70
CA ILE A 30 1.05 -9.51 1.19
C ILE A 30 1.48 -10.84 0.55
N GLY A 31 1.71 -10.87 -0.77
CA GLY A 31 2.16 -12.06 -1.49
C GLY A 31 3.49 -12.62 -0.96
N PHE A 32 4.44 -11.74 -0.62
CA PHE A 32 5.64 -12.13 0.10
C PHE A 32 5.25 -12.75 1.45
N LEU A 33 4.51 -12.08 2.33
CA LEU A 33 4.22 -12.65 3.65
C LEU A 33 3.47 -14.00 3.58
N LEU A 34 2.57 -14.18 2.63
CA LEU A 34 1.82 -15.42 2.45
C LEU A 34 2.65 -16.60 1.95
N THR A 35 3.80 -16.33 1.30
CA THR A 35 4.69 -17.40 0.81
C THR A 35 5.70 -17.87 1.86
N TYR A 36 5.77 -17.21 3.03
CA TYR A 36 6.61 -17.59 4.16
C TYR A 36 6.45 -19.05 4.61
N PRO A 37 5.23 -19.60 4.76
CA PRO A 37 5.04 -20.98 5.22
C PRO A 37 5.51 -22.04 4.20
N VAL A 38 5.70 -21.66 2.94
CA VAL A 38 5.99 -22.57 1.82
C VAL A 38 7.49 -22.59 1.49
N ALA A 39 8.18 -21.46 1.60
CA ALA A 39 9.60 -21.32 1.29
C ALA A 39 10.39 -21.03 2.58
N GLY A 40 10.86 -22.06 3.28
CA GLY A 40 11.45 -21.96 4.63
C GLY A 40 12.60 -20.94 4.85
N ASN A 41 13.18 -20.35 3.80
CA ASN A 41 14.09 -19.21 3.89
C ASN A 41 13.50 -18.00 3.15
N HIS A 42 12.48 -17.39 3.76
CA HIS A 42 11.67 -16.37 3.11
C HIS A 42 12.12 -14.95 3.50
N PRO A 43 12.29 -14.03 2.54
CA PRO A 43 12.79 -12.69 2.83
C PRO A 43 11.68 -11.75 3.31
N VAL A 44 11.18 -11.99 4.53
CA VAL A 44 10.13 -11.20 5.22
C VAL A 44 10.39 -9.69 5.16
N ARG A 45 11.66 -9.29 5.17
CA ARG A 45 12.10 -7.88 5.02
C ARG A 45 11.49 -7.20 3.79
N TRP A 46 11.36 -7.91 2.67
CA TRP A 46 10.79 -7.36 1.44
C TRP A 46 9.27 -7.25 1.55
N GLY A 47 8.60 -8.23 2.14
CA GLY A 47 7.16 -8.16 2.43
C GLY A 47 6.83 -6.92 3.27
N LEU A 48 7.58 -6.71 4.36
CA LEU A 48 7.42 -5.53 5.22
C LEU A 48 7.79 -4.23 4.51
N ALA A 49 8.84 -4.21 3.68
CA ALA A 49 9.21 -3.02 2.91
C ALA A 49 8.11 -2.61 1.93
N PHE A 50 7.55 -3.55 1.18
CA PHE A 50 6.46 -3.30 0.22
C PHE A 50 5.17 -2.84 0.92
N LEU A 51 4.81 -3.47 2.05
CA LEU A 51 3.70 -3.01 2.88
C LEU A 51 3.93 -1.60 3.43
N GLY A 52 5.13 -1.32 3.91
CA GLY A 52 5.53 0.01 4.39
C GLY A 52 5.35 1.06 3.30
N LEU A 53 5.83 0.80 2.08
CA LEU A 53 5.63 1.69 0.93
C LEU A 53 4.15 1.89 0.59
N SER A 54 3.33 0.83 0.65
CA SER A 54 1.88 0.94 0.45
C SER A 54 1.22 1.85 1.48
N VAL A 55 1.56 1.69 2.76
CA VAL A 55 1.04 2.53 3.85
C VAL A 55 1.51 3.98 3.68
N LEU A 56 2.78 4.21 3.37
CA LEU A 56 3.31 5.54 3.11
C LEU A 56 2.60 6.20 1.91
N GLY A 57 2.24 5.43 0.88
CA GLY A 57 1.43 5.93 -0.23
C GLY A 57 0.04 6.43 0.18
N HIS A 58 -0.63 5.74 1.12
CA HIS A 58 -1.90 6.22 1.70
C HIS A 58 -1.71 7.49 2.55
N VAL A 59 -0.64 7.55 3.35
CA VAL A 59 -0.30 8.74 4.14
C VAL A 59 -0.01 9.94 3.24
N TRP A 60 0.73 9.73 2.15
CA TRP A 60 1.00 10.74 1.15
C TRP A 60 -0.29 11.28 0.51
N ALA A 61 -1.19 10.38 0.08
CA ALA A 61 -2.49 10.77 -0.47
C ALA A 61 -3.31 11.62 0.52
N LEU A 62 -3.27 11.27 1.80
CA LEU A 62 -3.93 12.04 2.86
C LEU A 62 -3.31 13.44 3.01
N GLN A 63 -1.98 13.55 2.99
CA GLN A 63 -1.27 14.84 3.11
C GLN A 63 -1.60 15.78 1.94
N GLN A 64 -1.70 15.27 0.72
CA GLN A 64 -2.01 16.08 -0.47
C GLN A 64 -3.48 16.53 -0.56
N THR A 65 -4.31 16.09 0.37
CA THR A 65 -5.72 16.50 0.46
C THR A 65 -6.02 17.36 1.68
N LYS A 66 -4.98 17.69 2.48
CA LYS A 66 -5.04 18.77 3.46
C LYS A 66 -4.83 20.11 2.76
#